data_AF-A0A444GLZ5-F1
#
_entry.id   AF-A0A444GLZ5-F1
#
_cell.length_a   1.000
_cell.length_b   1.000
_cell.length_c   1.000
_cell.angle_alpha   90.00
_cell.angle_beta   90.00
_cell.angle_gamma   90.00
#
_symmetry.space_group_name_H-M   'P 1'
#
loop_
_entity.id
_entity.type
_entity.pdbx_description
1 polymer ?
#
loop_
_entity_poly.entity_id
_entity_poly.type
_entity_poly.pdbx_seq_one_letter_code
_entity_poly.pdbx_strand_id
1 'polypeptide(L)'
;MKRLLFFMFLLLSIPAFSQPEKDALLAKDSESVLERLKFMHYLDEVGMEYWKMENNEIRETSDETFPYYFSSKIIKNNPASSIDIKEYLGFNFKEFVPITWKDFLYAAYNKNMLSLIELTDKYGYLSADRLKKYTADDKIMDGNVIFAVRTNKYDKQLKKMLKHECKLGNISLKEYESFNFFLQRKNALTKQDIAELEKNTGKKAIFVHKQ
;
A
#
# COMPACT_ATOMS: atom_id res chain seq x y z
N MET A 1 24.31 42.48 14.43
CA MET A 1 23.04 42.52 13.65
C MET A 1 23.15 41.88 12.27
N LYS A 2 24.16 42.18 11.44
CA LYS A 2 24.29 41.58 10.08
C LYS A 2 24.33 40.04 10.04
N ARG A 3 24.96 39.39 11.03
CA ARG A 3 25.00 37.92 11.16
C ARG A 3 23.65 37.30 11.54
N LEU A 4 22.80 38.04 12.26
CA LEU A 4 21.47 37.57 12.67
C LEU A 4 20.49 37.55 11.48
N LEU A 5 20.55 38.60 10.65
CA LEU A 5 19.81 38.71 9.38
C LEU A 5 20.17 37.58 8.41
N PHE A 6 21.45 37.19 8.37
CA PHE A 6 21.91 36.08 7.53
C PHE A 6 21.33 34.74 7.98
N PHE A 7 21.27 34.47 9.29
CA PHE A 7 20.58 33.28 9.83
C PHE A 7 19.07 33.30 9.56
N MET A 8 18.44 34.47 9.61
CA MET A 8 17.01 34.63 9.32
C MET A 8 16.69 34.37 7.84
N PHE A 9 17.55 34.84 6.91
CA PHE A 9 17.43 34.54 5.48
C PHE A 9 17.67 33.07 5.15
N LEU A 10 18.62 32.41 5.85
CA LEU A 10 18.86 30.96 5.71
C LEU A 10 17.68 30.11 6.17
N LEU A 11 16.98 30.53 7.23
CA LEU A 11 15.77 29.85 7.72
C LEU A 11 14.58 30.00 6.76
N LEU A 12 14.51 31.08 5.98
CA LEU A 12 13.47 31.30 4.97
C LEU A 12 13.72 30.55 3.64
N SER A 13 14.95 30.09 3.41
CA SER A 13 15.35 29.40 2.18
C SER A 13 15.28 27.87 2.24
N ILE A 14 14.74 27.29 3.31
CA ILE A 14 14.51 25.84 3.35
C ILE A 14 13.34 25.55 2.41
N PRO A 15 13.51 24.78 1.33
CA PRO A 15 12.39 24.32 0.51
C PRO A 15 11.64 23.25 1.30
N ALA A 16 10.90 23.68 2.32
CA ALA A 16 9.78 22.93 2.80
C ALA A 16 8.73 23.05 1.70
N PHE A 17 8.63 22.04 0.83
CA PHE A 17 7.35 21.79 0.18
C PHE A 17 6.35 21.64 1.30
N SER A 18 5.68 22.74 1.60
CA SER A 18 4.82 22.81 2.76
C SER A 18 3.65 21.88 2.48
N GLN A 19 3.14 21.21 3.52
CA GLN A 19 1.98 20.34 3.40
C GLN A 19 0.81 20.97 2.60
N PRO A 20 0.54 22.29 2.71
CA PRO A 20 -0.43 22.97 1.86
C PRO A 20 -0.23 22.81 0.34
N GLU A 21 1.01 22.84 -0.16
CA GLU A 21 1.28 22.66 -1.60
C GLU A 21 0.98 21.24 -2.05
N LYS A 22 1.37 20.26 -1.22
CA LYS A 22 1.06 18.85 -1.44
C LYS A 22 -0.44 18.57 -1.40
N ASP A 23 -1.17 19.25 -0.51
CA ASP A 23 -2.63 19.16 -0.42
C ASP A 23 -3.32 19.79 -1.64
N ALA A 24 -2.83 20.93 -2.13
CA ALA A 24 -3.33 21.54 -3.35
C ALA A 24 -3.10 20.64 -4.58
N LEU A 25 -1.92 20.02 -4.65
CA LEU A 25 -1.60 19.06 -5.71
C LEU A 25 -2.47 17.79 -5.60
N LEU A 26 -2.71 17.28 -4.40
CA LEU A 26 -3.61 16.15 -4.15
C LEU A 26 -5.05 16.49 -4.58
N ALA A 27 -5.55 17.69 -4.31
CA ALA A 27 -6.88 18.10 -4.72
C ALA A 27 -7.04 18.06 -6.25
N LYS A 28 -6.03 18.54 -6.98
CA LYS A 28 -5.99 18.53 -8.44
C LYS A 28 -5.93 17.10 -9.01
N ASP A 29 -5.09 16.24 -8.43
CA ASP A 29 -4.82 14.90 -8.95
C ASP A 29 -5.72 13.82 -8.30
N SER A 30 -6.71 14.22 -7.48
CA SER A 30 -7.45 13.35 -6.55
C SER A 30 -8.08 12.13 -7.21
N GLU A 31 -8.72 12.28 -8.37
CA GLU A 31 -9.34 11.17 -9.10
C GLU A 31 -8.32 10.08 -9.45
N SER A 32 -7.18 10.47 -10.03
CA SER A 32 -6.10 9.54 -10.39
C SER A 32 -5.45 8.88 -9.17
N VAL A 33 -5.34 9.61 -8.05
CA VAL A 33 -4.80 9.09 -6.79
C VAL A 33 -5.75 8.05 -6.20
N LEU A 34 -7.06 8.34 -6.17
CA LEU A 34 -8.07 7.42 -5.67
C LEU A 34 -8.16 6.15 -6.52
N GLU A 35 -8.09 6.27 -7.85
CA GLU A 35 -8.06 5.11 -8.75
C GLU A 35 -6.83 4.24 -8.46
N ARG A 36 -5.63 4.85 -8.30
CA ARG A 36 -4.40 4.13 -7.96
C ARG A 36 -4.48 3.45 -6.60
N LEU A 37 -5.03 4.11 -5.57
CA LEU A 37 -5.22 3.51 -4.25
C LEU A 37 -6.19 2.32 -4.31
N LYS A 38 -7.33 2.48 -4.98
CA LYS A 38 -8.31 1.41 -5.17
C LYS A 38 -7.69 0.20 -5.86
N PHE A 39 -6.87 0.44 -6.86
CA PHE A 39 -6.12 -0.59 -7.56
C PHE A 39 -5.12 -1.32 -6.66
N MET A 40 -4.35 -0.58 -5.85
CA MET A 40 -3.42 -1.17 -4.89
C MET A 40 -4.16 -2.05 -3.86
N HIS A 41 -5.27 -1.55 -3.30
CA HIS A 41 -6.11 -2.32 -2.37
C HIS A 41 -6.66 -3.59 -3.00
N TYR A 42 -7.07 -3.53 -4.26
CA TYR A 42 -7.56 -4.70 -4.97
C TYR A 42 -6.51 -5.81 -5.10
N LEU A 43 -5.28 -5.47 -5.49
CA LEU A 43 -4.20 -6.46 -5.58
C LEU A 43 -3.87 -7.08 -4.22
N ASP A 44 -3.94 -6.28 -3.15
CA ASP A 44 -3.75 -6.75 -1.78
C ASP A 44 -4.89 -7.67 -1.32
N GLU A 45 -6.16 -7.34 -1.63
CA GLU A 45 -7.33 -8.19 -1.36
C GLU A 45 -7.19 -9.56 -2.04
N VAL A 46 -6.81 -9.56 -3.33
CA VAL A 46 -6.51 -10.81 -4.07
C VAL A 46 -5.35 -11.56 -3.41
N GLY A 47 -4.32 -10.86 -2.96
CA GLY A 47 -3.21 -11.49 -2.28
C GLY A 47 -3.59 -12.14 -0.95
N MET A 48 -4.55 -11.55 -0.22
CA MET A 48 -5.12 -12.14 0.99
C MET A 48 -5.94 -13.41 0.71
N GLU A 49 -6.51 -13.58 -0.48
CA GLU A 49 -7.23 -14.82 -0.84
C GLU A 49 -6.32 -16.04 -0.85
N TYR A 50 -5.08 -15.91 -1.32
CA TYR A 50 -4.08 -16.97 -1.25
C TYR A 50 -3.82 -17.42 0.19
N TRP A 51 -3.72 -16.47 1.12
CA TRP A 51 -3.51 -16.78 2.54
C TRP A 51 -4.73 -17.43 3.21
N LYS A 52 -5.92 -17.25 2.65
CA LYS A 52 -7.16 -17.90 3.12
C LYS A 52 -7.25 -19.37 2.69
N MET A 53 -6.48 -19.82 1.70
CA MET A 53 -6.46 -21.25 1.34
C MET A 53 -5.86 -22.04 2.51
N GLU A 54 -6.69 -22.82 3.21
CA GLU A 54 -6.35 -23.42 4.51
C GLU A 54 -5.37 -24.60 4.44
N ASN A 55 -5.23 -25.25 3.28
CA ASN A 55 -4.39 -26.43 3.09
C ASN A 55 -3.22 -26.15 2.14
N ASN A 56 -2.00 -26.57 2.52
CA ASN A 56 -0.80 -26.45 1.70
C ASN A 56 -0.90 -27.26 0.40
N GLU A 57 -1.55 -28.43 0.40
CA GLU A 57 -1.79 -29.21 -0.84
C GLU A 57 -2.71 -28.48 -1.82
N ILE A 58 -3.70 -27.74 -1.30
CA ILE A 58 -4.59 -26.89 -2.12
C ILE A 58 -3.81 -25.68 -2.67
N ARG A 59 -2.83 -25.16 -1.93
CA ARG A 59 -1.96 -24.08 -2.43
C ARG A 59 -0.97 -24.56 -3.49
N GLU A 60 -0.40 -25.75 -3.32
CA GLU A 60 0.52 -26.33 -4.30
C GLU A 60 -0.19 -26.66 -5.62
N THR A 61 -1.41 -27.19 -5.56
CA THR A 61 -2.25 -27.42 -6.75
C THR A 61 -2.89 -26.13 -7.31
N SER A 62 -2.99 -25.06 -6.52
CA SER A 62 -3.55 -23.79 -7.01
C SER A 62 -2.59 -23.02 -7.91
N ASP A 63 -1.28 -23.24 -7.80
CA ASP A 63 -0.30 -22.69 -8.73
C ASP A 63 -0.53 -23.18 -10.16
N GLU A 64 -0.87 -24.46 -10.37
CA GLU A 64 -1.16 -25.01 -11.70
C GLU A 64 -2.34 -24.32 -12.40
N THR A 65 -3.34 -23.90 -11.62
CA THR A 65 -4.54 -23.21 -12.13
C THR A 65 -4.44 -21.69 -12.06
N PHE A 66 -3.35 -21.16 -11.50
CA PHE A 66 -3.19 -19.72 -11.26
C PHE A 66 -3.21 -18.89 -12.56
N PRO A 67 -2.57 -19.30 -13.68
CA PRO A 67 -2.67 -18.54 -14.94
C PRO A 67 -4.12 -18.32 -15.40
N TYR A 68 -4.97 -19.33 -15.24
CA TYR A 68 -6.40 -19.23 -15.55
C TYR A 68 -7.12 -18.35 -14.54
N TYR A 69 -6.82 -18.47 -13.24
CA TYR A 69 -7.37 -17.60 -12.20
C TYR A 69 -7.03 -16.13 -12.46
N PHE A 70 -5.77 -15.85 -12.77
CA PHE A 70 -5.26 -14.52 -13.07
C PHE A 70 -5.99 -13.89 -14.26
N SER A 71 -6.13 -14.62 -15.36
CA SER A 71 -6.83 -14.10 -16.54
C SER A 71 -8.35 -13.97 -16.35
N SER A 72 -9.00 -14.98 -15.77
CA SER A 72 -10.46 -15.05 -15.68
C SER A 72 -11.07 -14.27 -14.50
N LYS A 73 -10.28 -14.03 -13.43
CA LYS A 73 -10.72 -13.33 -12.22
C LYS A 73 -9.96 -12.03 -11.98
N ILE A 74 -8.63 -12.09 -11.95
CA ILE A 74 -7.83 -10.92 -11.54
C ILE A 74 -7.89 -9.81 -12.59
N ILE A 75 -7.62 -10.13 -13.86
CA ILE A 75 -7.71 -9.14 -14.93
C ILE A 75 -9.15 -8.66 -15.13
N LYS A 76 -10.10 -9.59 -15.16
CA LYS A 76 -11.50 -9.29 -15.49
C LYS A 76 -12.18 -8.38 -14.46
N ASN A 77 -11.78 -8.46 -13.19
CA ASN A 77 -12.36 -7.67 -12.10
C ASN A 77 -11.51 -6.46 -11.70
N ASN A 78 -10.61 -6.01 -12.58
CA ASN A 78 -9.80 -4.81 -12.34
C ASN A 78 -10.68 -3.58 -12.05
N PRO A 79 -10.57 -2.95 -10.87
CA PRO A 79 -11.41 -1.81 -10.51
C PRO A 79 -10.92 -0.47 -11.06
N ALA A 80 -9.74 -0.43 -11.70
CA ALA A 80 -9.10 0.75 -12.27
C ALA A 80 -8.89 0.55 -13.78
N SER A 81 -9.80 1.10 -14.59
CA SER A 81 -9.78 0.90 -16.04
C SER A 81 -8.61 1.60 -16.72
N SER A 82 -8.01 2.62 -16.07
CA SER A 82 -6.84 3.32 -16.61
C SER A 82 -5.51 2.59 -16.34
N ILE A 83 -5.50 1.56 -15.48
CA ILE A 83 -4.29 0.85 -15.07
C ILE A 83 -4.32 -0.58 -15.63
N ASP A 84 -3.42 -0.88 -16.56
CA ASP A 84 -3.23 -2.26 -17.01
C ASP A 84 -2.47 -3.07 -15.94
N ILE A 85 -3.11 -4.12 -15.41
CA ILE A 85 -2.53 -4.98 -14.36
C ILE A 85 -1.22 -5.60 -14.80
N LYS A 86 -1.11 -6.00 -16.06
CA LYS A 86 0.06 -6.70 -16.59
C LYS A 86 1.26 -5.78 -16.64
N GLU A 87 1.05 -4.58 -17.17
CA GLU A 87 2.06 -3.52 -17.23
C GLU A 87 2.48 -3.08 -15.82
N TYR A 88 1.50 -2.87 -14.94
CA TYR A 88 1.77 -2.49 -13.56
C TYR A 88 2.67 -3.49 -12.85
N LEU A 89 2.31 -4.79 -12.92
CA LEU A 89 3.08 -5.87 -12.31
C LEU A 89 4.43 -6.11 -13.00
N GLY A 90 4.60 -5.61 -14.23
CA GLY A 90 5.84 -5.72 -15.00
C GLY A 90 6.06 -7.11 -15.59
N PHE A 91 4.98 -7.86 -15.83
CA PHE A 91 5.07 -9.17 -16.46
C PHE A 91 5.14 -9.03 -17.98
N ASN A 92 6.15 -9.64 -18.61
CA ASN A 92 6.24 -9.70 -20.08
C ASN A 92 5.37 -10.85 -20.61
N PHE A 93 4.12 -10.57 -20.94
CA PHE A 93 3.17 -11.59 -21.42
C PHE A 93 3.46 -12.16 -22.82
N LYS A 94 4.45 -11.62 -23.56
CA LYS A 94 4.91 -12.28 -24.79
C LYS A 94 5.71 -13.56 -24.49
N GLU A 95 6.22 -13.71 -23.27
CA GLU A 95 7.11 -14.80 -22.86
C GLU A 95 6.70 -15.47 -21.54
N PHE A 96 5.98 -14.76 -20.65
CA PHE A 96 5.66 -15.23 -19.29
C PHE A 96 4.32 -14.66 -18.76
N VAL A 97 3.38 -15.54 -18.43
CA VAL A 97 2.24 -15.29 -17.54
C VAL A 97 2.73 -15.59 -16.12
N PRO A 98 2.38 -14.86 -15.05
CA PRO A 98 2.74 -15.30 -13.70
C PRO A 98 2.24 -16.74 -13.50
N ILE A 99 3.19 -17.66 -13.31
CA ILE A 99 2.92 -19.10 -13.30
C ILE A 99 2.39 -19.52 -11.93
N THR A 100 2.76 -18.79 -10.88
CA THR A 100 2.42 -19.13 -9.49
C THR A 100 1.80 -17.95 -8.76
N TRP A 101 1.02 -18.25 -7.71
CA TRP A 101 0.56 -17.27 -6.76
C TRP A 101 1.71 -16.49 -6.14
N LYS A 102 2.82 -17.18 -5.86
CA LYS A 102 4.02 -16.59 -5.28
C LYS A 102 4.57 -15.46 -6.15
N ASP A 103 4.71 -15.67 -7.45
CA ASP A 103 5.22 -14.65 -8.38
C ASP A 103 4.31 -13.42 -8.42
N PHE A 104 2.99 -13.64 -8.48
CA PHE A 104 2.00 -12.58 -8.40
C PHE A 104 2.12 -11.79 -7.10
N LEU A 105 2.15 -12.47 -5.95
CA LEU A 105 2.19 -11.84 -4.64
C LEU A 105 3.45 -10.99 -4.45
N TYR A 106 4.62 -11.48 -4.90
CA TYR A 106 5.86 -10.71 -4.84
C TYR A 106 5.84 -9.50 -5.78
N ALA A 107 5.32 -9.65 -7.00
CA ALA A 107 5.21 -8.54 -7.95
C ALA A 107 4.25 -7.46 -7.44
N ALA A 108 3.06 -7.85 -7.00
CA ALA A 108 2.04 -6.97 -6.44
C ALA A 108 2.57 -6.23 -5.22
N TYR A 109 3.19 -6.94 -4.27
CA TYR A 109 3.84 -6.33 -3.10
C TYR A 109 4.87 -5.28 -3.52
N ASN A 110 5.83 -5.66 -4.38
CA ASN A 110 6.91 -4.77 -4.77
C ASN A 110 6.39 -3.51 -5.46
N LYS A 111 5.38 -3.63 -6.32
CA LYS A 111 4.82 -2.50 -7.05
C LYS A 111 3.95 -1.62 -6.17
N ASN A 112 3.14 -2.20 -5.28
CA ASN A 112 2.36 -1.43 -4.31
C ASN A 112 3.27 -0.68 -3.32
N MET A 113 4.40 -1.26 -2.91
CA MET A 113 5.40 -0.58 -2.08
C MET A 113 6.00 0.64 -2.77
N LEU A 114 6.42 0.49 -4.03
CA LEU A 114 6.95 1.61 -4.82
C LEU A 114 5.88 2.67 -5.03
N SER A 115 4.65 2.28 -5.35
CA SER A 115 3.52 3.19 -5.47
C SER A 115 3.24 3.96 -4.18
N LEU A 116 3.27 3.30 -3.02
CA LEU A 116 3.08 3.95 -1.73
C LEU A 116 4.17 5.00 -1.46
N ILE A 117 5.42 4.65 -1.75
CA ILE A 117 6.58 5.56 -1.64
C ILE A 117 6.39 6.78 -2.55
N GLU A 118 6.09 6.55 -3.84
CA GLU A 118 5.89 7.62 -4.82
C GLU A 118 4.74 8.56 -4.44
N LEU A 119 3.60 7.99 -4.02
CA LEU A 119 2.43 8.76 -3.58
C LEU A 119 2.76 9.57 -2.33
N THR A 120 3.47 8.99 -1.36
CA THR A 120 3.85 9.67 -0.12
C THR A 120 4.88 10.77 -0.37
N ASP A 121 5.86 10.53 -1.23
CA ASP A 121 6.86 11.55 -1.58
C ASP A 121 6.17 12.73 -2.30
N LYS A 122 5.29 12.45 -3.27
CA LYS A 122 4.60 13.47 -4.07
C LYS A 122 3.53 14.24 -3.29
N TYR A 123 2.65 13.55 -2.57
CA TYR A 123 1.46 14.16 -1.94
C TYR A 123 1.52 14.17 -0.40
N GLY A 124 2.56 13.63 0.22
CA GLY A 124 2.54 13.33 1.66
C GLY A 124 1.67 12.11 1.97
N TYR A 125 1.73 11.61 3.20
CA TYR A 125 1.03 10.39 3.57
C TYR A 125 -0.49 10.54 3.46
N LEU A 126 -1.13 9.68 2.67
CA LEU A 126 -2.55 9.74 2.32
C LEU A 126 -3.41 9.11 3.42
N SER A 127 -3.46 9.75 4.60
CA SER A 127 -4.29 9.27 5.71
C SER A 127 -5.79 9.35 5.40
N ALA A 128 -6.57 8.55 6.13
CA ALA A 128 -8.04 8.55 6.09
C ALA A 128 -8.62 9.98 6.15
N ASP A 129 -8.10 10.80 7.05
CA ASP A 129 -8.54 12.18 7.27
C ASP A 129 -8.27 13.10 6.08
N ARG A 130 -7.26 12.80 5.27
CA ARG A 130 -6.97 13.55 4.05
C ARG A 130 -7.83 13.05 2.89
N LEU A 131 -8.04 11.74 2.80
CA LEU A 131 -8.81 11.10 1.72
C LEU A 131 -10.33 11.31 1.84
N LYS A 132 -10.88 11.46 3.05
CA LYS A 132 -12.32 11.69 3.27
C LYS A 132 -12.92 12.91 2.56
N LYS A 133 -12.07 13.84 2.13
CA LYS A 133 -12.48 15.02 1.34
C LYS A 133 -12.84 14.67 -0.10
N TYR A 134 -12.36 13.52 -0.58
CA TYR A 134 -12.42 13.13 -2.00
C TYR A 134 -13.19 11.81 -2.22
N THR A 135 -13.37 10.99 -1.18
CA THR A 135 -14.11 9.73 -1.27
C THR A 135 -14.84 9.42 0.03
N ALA A 136 -15.96 8.71 -0.08
CA ALA A 136 -16.67 8.09 1.04
C ALA A 136 -16.41 6.56 1.11
N ASP A 137 -15.51 6.03 0.26
CA ASP A 137 -15.15 4.62 0.27
C ASP A 137 -14.24 4.30 1.46
N ASP A 138 -14.82 3.71 2.50
CA ASP A 138 -14.12 3.31 3.72
C ASP A 138 -12.92 2.38 3.44
N LYS A 139 -12.94 1.59 2.37
CA LYS A 139 -11.82 0.70 2.02
C LYS A 139 -10.58 1.48 1.59
N ILE A 140 -10.78 2.57 0.85
CA ILE A 140 -9.69 3.46 0.40
C ILE A 140 -9.22 4.35 1.55
N MET A 141 -10.15 4.80 2.40
CA MET A 141 -9.82 5.62 3.56
C MET A 141 -9.08 4.84 4.64
N ASP A 142 -9.17 3.51 4.64
CA ASP A 142 -8.65 2.72 5.75
C ASP A 142 -7.13 2.65 5.85
N GLY A 143 -6.37 3.16 4.86
CA GLY A 143 -4.93 3.48 4.89
C GLY A 143 -3.97 2.30 5.12
N ASN A 144 -4.49 1.21 5.68
CA ASN A 144 -3.81 -0.03 5.97
C ASN A 144 -3.89 -0.88 4.71
N VAL A 145 -3.01 -0.57 3.75
CA VAL A 145 -2.69 -1.54 2.71
C VAL A 145 -2.00 -2.71 3.43
N ILE A 146 -2.76 -3.76 3.73
CA ILE A 146 -2.29 -4.95 4.45
C ILE A 146 -1.56 -5.82 3.45
N PHE A 147 -0.24 -5.64 3.39
CA PHE A 147 0.62 -6.44 2.55
C PHE A 147 0.72 -7.87 3.07
N ALA A 148 -0.16 -8.73 2.57
CA ALA A 148 -0.25 -10.15 2.91
C ALA A 148 1.09 -10.88 2.72
N VAL A 149 1.84 -10.52 1.69
CA VAL A 149 3.20 -10.99 1.43
C VAL A 149 4.13 -9.80 1.48
N ARG A 150 5.21 -9.89 2.25
CA ARG A 150 6.17 -8.80 2.45
C ARG A 150 7.60 -9.28 2.35
N THR A 151 8.48 -8.40 1.91
CA THR A 151 9.94 -8.55 2.04
C THR A 151 10.48 -7.35 2.82
N ASN A 152 11.67 -7.48 3.40
CA ASN A 152 12.29 -6.37 4.13
C ASN A 152 12.95 -5.31 3.21
N LYS A 153 12.80 -5.45 1.88
CA LYS A 153 13.47 -4.63 0.86
C LYS A 153 13.27 -3.13 1.06
N TYR A 154 12.05 -2.71 1.42
CA TYR A 154 11.68 -1.30 1.56
C TYR A 154 11.58 -0.82 3.02
N ASP A 155 11.82 -1.70 4.00
CA ASP A 155 11.57 -1.40 5.42
C ASP A 155 12.31 -0.17 5.91
N LYS A 156 13.59 -0.03 5.56
CA LYS A 156 14.41 1.11 6.00
C LYS A 156 13.88 2.42 5.45
N GLN A 157 13.48 2.43 4.19
CA GLN A 157 12.92 3.61 3.52
C GLN A 157 11.57 3.98 4.12
N LEU A 158 10.66 3.01 4.24
CA LEU A 158 9.32 3.21 4.80
C LEU A 158 9.37 3.66 6.26
N LYS A 159 10.21 3.04 7.10
CA LYS A 159 10.40 3.49 8.49
C LYS A 159 10.82 4.95 8.57
N LYS A 160 11.76 5.37 7.71
CA LYS A 160 12.24 6.76 7.68
C LYS A 160 11.14 7.71 7.22
N MET A 161 10.45 7.35 6.14
CA MET A 161 9.37 8.13 5.53
C MET A 161 8.17 8.29 6.47
N LEU A 162 7.61 7.18 6.98
CA LEU A 162 6.45 7.22 7.87
C LEU A 162 6.75 7.91 9.20
N LYS A 163 7.99 7.78 9.72
CA LYS A 163 8.41 8.55 10.89
C LYS A 163 8.47 10.05 10.62
N HIS A 164 8.86 10.46 9.41
CA HIS A 164 8.84 11.86 9.00
C HIS A 164 7.40 12.38 8.88
N GLU A 165 6.54 11.64 8.19
CA GLU A 165 5.11 11.98 8.04
C GLU A 165 4.39 12.05 9.39
N CYS A 166 4.76 11.20 10.36
CA CYS A 166 4.21 11.22 11.71
C CYS A 166 4.62 12.50 12.45
N LYS A 167 5.88 12.93 12.31
CA LYS A 167 6.35 14.21 12.86
C LYS A 167 5.67 15.43 12.24
N LEU A 168 5.25 15.32 10.98
CA LEU A 168 4.49 16.35 10.28
C LEU A 168 3.00 16.34 10.63
N GLY A 169 2.51 15.30 11.31
CA GLY A 169 1.10 15.15 11.66
C GLY A 169 0.22 14.61 10.52
N ASN A 170 0.81 14.13 9.42
CA ASN A 170 0.07 13.60 8.28
C ASN A 170 -0.46 12.18 8.51
N ILE A 171 0.19 11.43 9.40
CA ILE A 171 -0.20 10.09 9.87
C ILE A 171 -0.37 10.14 11.39
N SER A 172 -1.43 9.52 11.90
CA SER A 172 -1.65 9.44 13.35
C SER A 172 -0.61 8.53 14.03
N LEU A 173 -0.36 8.73 15.33
CA LEU A 173 0.56 7.86 16.07
C LEU A 173 0.10 6.39 16.05
N LYS A 174 -1.21 6.13 16.21
CA LYS A 174 -1.79 4.79 16.16
C LYS A 174 -1.55 4.10 14.81
N GLU A 175 -1.72 4.82 13.71
CA GLU A 175 -1.50 4.30 12.36
C GLU A 175 0.00 4.06 12.11
N TYR A 176 0.86 4.99 12.51
CA TYR A 176 2.31 4.81 12.45
C TYR A 176 2.79 3.58 13.25
N GLU A 177 2.26 3.37 14.46
CA GLU A 177 2.58 2.20 15.29
C GLU A 177 2.13 0.90 14.62
N SER A 178 0.97 0.90 13.96
CA SER A 178 0.48 -0.25 13.18
C SER A 178 1.45 -0.59 12.04
N PHE A 179 1.91 0.41 11.27
CA PHE A 179 2.95 0.20 10.27
C PHE A 179 4.26 -0.28 10.89
N ASN A 180 4.71 0.33 11.97
CA ASN A 180 5.99 -0.02 12.60
C ASN A 180 5.98 -1.47 13.11
N PHE A 181 4.85 -1.93 13.64
CA PHE A 181 4.64 -3.33 14.02
C PHE A 181 4.84 -4.28 12.83
N PHE A 182 4.26 -3.99 11.66
CA PHE A 182 4.51 -4.77 10.46
C PHE A 182 5.98 -4.71 10.02
N LEU A 183 6.55 -3.51 9.99
CA LEU A 183 7.92 -3.26 9.54
C LEU A 183 9.01 -3.88 10.44
N GLN A 184 8.66 -4.39 11.62
CA GLN A 184 9.57 -5.10 12.52
C GLN A 184 9.64 -6.61 12.24
N ARG A 185 8.65 -7.19 11.55
CA ARG A 185 8.62 -8.63 11.27
C ARG A 185 9.47 -8.99 10.06
N LYS A 186 10.47 -9.85 10.26
CA LYS A 186 11.45 -10.20 9.22
C LYS A 186 10.93 -11.20 8.17
N ASN A 187 9.83 -11.90 8.45
CA ASN A 187 9.27 -12.98 7.63
C ASN A 187 7.87 -12.62 7.12
N ALA A 188 7.28 -13.52 6.31
CA ALA A 188 5.87 -13.46 5.94
C ALA A 188 4.98 -13.40 7.20
N LEU A 189 3.86 -12.67 7.11
CA LEU A 189 2.93 -12.54 8.22
C LEU A 189 2.32 -13.91 8.54
N THR A 190 2.40 -14.32 9.79
CA THR A 190 1.75 -15.51 10.30
C THR A 190 0.28 -15.22 10.63
N LYS A 191 -0.54 -16.26 10.82
CA LYS A 191 -1.92 -16.10 11.31
C LYS A 191 -1.95 -15.41 12.69
N GLN A 192 -0.94 -15.64 13.52
CA GLN A 192 -0.80 -14.99 14.82
C GLN A 192 -0.51 -13.49 14.67
N ASP A 193 0.30 -13.12 13.68
CA ASP A 193 0.61 -11.73 13.35
C ASP A 193 -0.64 -10.95 12.90
N ILE A 194 -1.54 -11.64 12.17
CA ILE A 194 -2.85 -11.11 11.75
C ILE A 194 -3.77 -10.96 12.97
N ALA A 195 -3.90 -11.98 13.82
CA ALA A 195 -4.75 -11.90 15.01
C ALA A 195 -4.32 -10.78 15.99
N GLU A 196 -3.01 -10.57 16.14
CA GLU A 196 -2.47 -9.48 16.97
C GLU A 196 -2.71 -8.10 16.35
N LEU A 197 -2.67 -7.99 15.02
CA LEU A 197 -3.10 -6.78 14.32
C LEU A 197 -4.56 -6.46 14.60
N GLU A 198 -5.46 -7.44 14.49
CA GLU A 198 -6.89 -7.24 14.73
C GLU A 198 -7.15 -6.72 16.15
N LYS A 199 -6.42 -7.29 17.12
CA LYS A 199 -6.45 -6.86 18.52
C LYS A 199 -5.97 -5.42 18.71
N ASN A 200 -4.86 -5.03 18.06
CA ASN A 200 -4.23 -3.72 18.25
C ASN A 200 -4.95 -2.59 17.49
N THR A 201 -5.49 -2.91 16.32
CA THR A 201 -6.20 -1.93 15.47
C THR A 201 -7.66 -1.78 15.89
N GLY A 202 -8.26 -2.81 16.50
CA GLY A 202 -9.68 -2.94 16.77
C GLY A 202 -10.49 -3.31 15.53
N LYS A 203 -9.82 -3.65 14.42
CA LYS A 203 -10.42 -3.99 13.15
C LYS A 203 -10.24 -5.47 12.89
N LYS A 204 -11.34 -6.20 12.68
CA LYS A 204 -11.23 -7.55 12.12
C LYS A 204 -10.67 -7.41 10.70
N ALA A 205 -9.64 -8.17 10.37
CA ALA A 205 -9.37 -8.47 8.98
C ALA A 205 -10.66 -9.07 8.43
N ILE A 206 -11.27 -8.43 7.43
CA ILE A 206 -12.57 -8.87 6.94
C ILE A 206 -12.34 -10.19 6.18
N PHE A 207 -12.46 -11.29 6.91
CA PHE A 207 -12.63 -12.62 6.34
C PHE A 207 -14.06 -12.68 5.79
N VAL A 208 -14.21 -12.40 4.49
CA VAL A 208 -15.42 -12.81 3.79
C VAL A 208 -15.41 -14.34 3.74
N HIS A 209 -15.93 -14.98 4.79
CA HIS A 209 -16.43 -16.34 4.69
C HIS A 209 -17.66 -16.27 3.81
N LYS A 210 -17.57 -16.80 2.60
CA LYS A 210 -18.78 -17.16 1.87
C LYS A 210 -19.27 -18.48 2.46
N GLN A 211 -20.50 -18.43 3.00
CA GLN A 211 -21.31 -19.60 3.33
C GLN A 211 -21.51 -20.48 2.09
#